data_AF-A0A3M1NGZ0-F1
#
_entry.id   AF-A0A3M1NGZ0-F1
#
_cell.length_a   1.000
_cell.length_b   1.000
_cell.length_c   1.000
_cell.angle_alpha   90.00
_cell.angle_beta   90.00
_cell.angle_gamma   90.00
#
_symmetry.space_group_name_H-M   'P 1'
#
loop_
_entity.id
_entity.type
_entity.pdbx_description
1 polymer ?
#
loop_
_entity_poly.entity_id
_entity_poly.type
_entity_poly.pdbx_seq_one_letter_code
_entity_poly.pdbx_strand_id
1 'polypeptide(L)'
;PTLLNNFSYSLAERGIRLEEALEMANRALELEPNNGAFLDTVGWIYFKLGDYQQALYYIKRAVEHREGSAEVLEHLGDVYYQLGEQEKAQEYWQKAYEKDPDNKALKAKIKP
;
A
#
# COMPACT_ATOMS: atom_id res chain seq x y z
N PRO A 1 -13.00 -14.21 -1.65
CA PRO A 1 -11.72 -13.55 -1.30
C PRO A 1 -11.85 -12.02 -1.25
N THR A 2 -12.45 -11.39 -2.27
CA THR A 2 -12.56 -9.91 -2.36
C THR A 2 -13.29 -9.23 -1.20
N LEU A 3 -14.41 -9.80 -0.71
CA LEU A 3 -15.14 -9.22 0.43
C LEU A 3 -14.28 -9.20 1.71
N LEU A 4 -13.52 -10.27 1.96
CA LEU A 4 -12.57 -10.34 3.08
C LEU A 4 -11.51 -9.26 2.94
N ASN A 5 -10.95 -9.10 1.73
CA ASN A 5 -9.96 -8.06 1.47
C ASN A 5 -10.51 -6.66 1.71
N ASN A 6 -11.68 -6.33 1.14
CA ASN A 6 -12.28 -5.00 1.28
C ASN A 6 -12.58 -4.66 2.74
N PHE A 7 -13.06 -5.64 3.52
CA PHE A 7 -13.28 -5.44 4.95
C PHE A 7 -11.97 -5.23 5.70
N SER A 8 -10.93 -6.03 5.39
CA SER A 8 -9.58 -5.89 5.95
C SER A 8 -8.98 -4.52 5.65
N TYR A 9 -9.10 -4.06 4.40
CA TYR A 9 -8.63 -2.75 3.97
C TYR A 9 -9.35 -1.61 4.72
N SER A 10 -10.67 -1.71 4.89
CA SER A 10 -11.43 -0.73 5.67
C SER A 10 -10.99 -0.66 7.14
N LEU A 11 -10.64 -1.80 7.76
CA LEU A 11 -10.10 -1.84 9.11
C LEU A 11 -8.70 -1.19 9.18
N ALA A 12 -7.85 -1.46 8.18
CA ALA A 12 -6.52 -0.89 8.05
C ALA A 12 -6.54 0.63 7.91
N GLU A 13 -7.42 1.15 7.06
CA GLU A 13 -7.61 2.60 6.85
C GLU A 13 -8.02 3.33 8.13
N ARG A 14 -8.82 2.66 8.96
CA ARG A 14 -9.26 3.18 10.26
C ARG A 14 -8.25 2.94 11.38
N GLY A 15 -7.19 2.17 11.13
CA GLY A 15 -6.19 1.82 12.14
C GLY A 15 -6.74 0.98 13.29
N ILE A 16 -7.77 0.16 13.05
CA ILE A 16 -8.42 -0.65 14.10
C ILE A 16 -8.34 -2.15 13.77
N ARG A 17 -8.19 -2.99 14.80
CA ARG A 17 -8.19 -4.47 14.67
C ARG A 17 -7.21 -4.95 13.59
N LEU A 18 -5.99 -4.39 13.57
CA LEU A 18 -5.02 -4.58 12.49
C LEU A 18 -4.57 -6.04 12.37
N GLU A 19 -4.45 -6.75 13.49
CA GLU A 19 -4.09 -8.17 13.51
C GLU A 19 -5.18 -9.03 12.86
N GLU A 20 -6.45 -8.73 13.12
CA GLU A 20 -7.58 -9.42 12.49
C GLU A 20 -7.70 -9.07 11.01
N ALA A 21 -7.48 -7.80 10.66
CA ALA A 21 -7.41 -7.36 9.28
C ALA A 21 -6.31 -8.14 8.53
N LEU A 22 -5.15 -8.32 9.15
CA LEU A 22 -4.03 -9.06 8.56
C LEU A 22 -4.40 -10.53 8.33
N GLU A 23 -5.05 -11.19 9.29
CA GLU A 23 -5.51 -12.57 9.13
C GLU A 23 -6.47 -12.71 7.94
N MET A 24 -7.48 -11.84 7.86
CA MET A 24 -8.47 -11.88 6.78
C MET A 24 -7.86 -11.54 5.41
N ALA A 25 -6.97 -10.55 5.35
CA ALA A 25 -6.27 -10.18 4.13
C ALA A 25 -5.34 -11.30 3.64
N ASN A 26 -4.61 -11.97 4.55
CA ASN A 26 -3.78 -13.12 4.20
C ASN A 26 -4.62 -14.28 3.67
N ARG A 27 -5.79 -14.57 4.26
CA ARG A 27 -6.70 -15.60 3.72
C ARG A 27 -7.22 -15.24 2.33
N ALA A 28 -7.46 -13.96 2.03
CA ALA A 28 -7.82 -13.52 0.69
C ALA A 28 -6.65 -13.72 -0.29
N LEU A 29 -5.43 -13.38 0.14
CA LEU A 29 -4.20 -13.53 -0.66
C LEU A 29 -3.84 -15.01 -0.90
N GLU A 30 -4.01 -15.91 0.07
CA GLU A 30 -3.78 -17.35 -0.11
C GLU A 30 -4.63 -17.94 -1.24
N LEU A 31 -5.86 -17.44 -1.40
CA LEU A 31 -6.75 -17.87 -2.48
C LEU A 31 -6.36 -17.28 -3.84
N GLU A 32 -5.75 -16.10 -3.87
CA GLU A 32 -5.28 -15.42 -5.08
C GLU A 32 -3.90 -14.76 -4.88
N PRO A 33 -2.78 -15.54 -4.89
CA PRO A 33 -1.47 -15.07 -4.41
C PRO A 33 -0.80 -13.94 -5.19
N ASN A 34 -1.31 -13.66 -6.39
CA ASN A 34 -0.81 -12.65 -7.31
C ASN A 34 -1.83 -11.51 -7.53
N ASN A 35 -2.89 -11.46 -6.72
CA ASN A 35 -3.85 -10.36 -6.79
C ASN A 35 -3.22 -9.10 -6.19
N GLY A 36 -2.87 -8.13 -7.04
CA GLY A 36 -2.18 -6.92 -6.62
C GLY A 36 -2.95 -6.07 -5.61
N ALA A 37 -4.30 -6.12 -5.59
CA ALA A 37 -5.08 -5.41 -4.58
C ALA A 37 -4.95 -6.07 -3.19
N PHE A 38 -4.85 -7.39 -3.16
CA PHE A 38 -4.70 -8.14 -1.90
C PHE A 38 -3.27 -8.01 -1.36
N LEU A 39 -2.28 -8.05 -2.25
CA LEU A 39 -0.89 -7.75 -1.91
C LEU A 39 -0.77 -6.35 -1.32
N ASP A 40 -1.39 -5.34 -1.95
CA ASP A 40 -1.39 -3.97 -1.44
C ASP A 40 -2.05 -3.88 -0.05
N THR A 41 -3.21 -4.50 0.13
CA THR A 41 -3.93 -4.50 1.42
C THR A 41 -3.08 -5.13 2.54
N VAL A 42 -2.45 -6.28 2.29
CA VAL A 42 -1.57 -6.93 3.27
C VAL A 42 -0.38 -6.01 3.60
N GLY A 43 0.28 -5.45 2.59
CA GLY A 43 1.41 -4.56 2.81
C GLY A 43 1.02 -3.27 3.55
N TRP A 44 -0.16 -2.71 3.26
CA TRP A 44 -0.68 -1.54 3.95
C TRP A 44 -1.00 -1.83 5.42
N ILE A 45 -1.53 -3.01 5.74
CA ILE A 45 -1.73 -3.43 7.13
C ILE A 45 -0.38 -3.53 7.87
N TYR A 46 0.65 -4.12 7.26
CA TYR A 46 2.00 -4.12 7.84
C TYR A 46 2.55 -2.71 8.06
N PHE A 47 2.30 -1.79 7.12
CA PHE A 47 2.67 -0.38 7.29
C PHE A 47 1.99 0.24 8.51
N LYS A 48 0.68 0.00 8.70
CA LYS A 48 -0.07 0.47 9.88
C LYS A 48 0.41 -0.16 11.19
N LEU A 49 0.91 -1.39 11.14
CA LEU A 49 1.53 -2.09 12.27
C LEU A 49 2.97 -1.62 12.57
N GLY A 50 3.57 -0.81 11.69
CA GLY A 50 4.95 -0.33 11.82
C GLY A 50 6.02 -1.31 11.30
N ASP A 51 5.62 -2.45 10.74
CA ASP A 51 6.55 -3.37 10.07
C ASP A 51 6.77 -2.95 8.61
N TYR A 52 7.59 -1.92 8.45
CA TYR A 52 7.84 -1.32 7.13
C TYR A 52 8.60 -2.24 6.18
N GLN A 53 9.32 -3.24 6.68
CA GLN A 53 10.03 -4.19 5.82
C GLN A 53 9.08 -5.21 5.19
N GLN A 54 8.13 -5.74 5.96
CA GLN A 54 7.05 -6.54 5.38
C GLN A 54 6.18 -5.70 4.46
N ALA A 55 5.84 -4.47 4.85
CA ALA A 55 5.10 -3.55 3.99
C ALA A 55 5.78 -3.37 2.62
N LEU A 56 7.09 -3.13 2.62
CA LEU A 56 7.88 -2.98 1.40
C LEU A 56 7.81 -4.23 0.51
N TYR A 57 7.97 -5.41 1.11
CA TYR A 57 7.91 -6.68 0.37
C TYR A 57 6.57 -6.85 -0.36
N TYR A 58 5.45 -6.66 0.33
CA TYR A 58 4.13 -6.87 -0.25
C TYR A 58 3.73 -5.77 -1.23
N ILE A 59 3.98 -4.50 -0.92
CA ILE A 59 3.61 -3.38 -1.79
C ILE A 59 4.45 -3.37 -3.08
N LYS A 60 5.74 -3.77 -3.04
CA LYS A 60 6.51 -3.93 -4.29
C LYS A 60 5.90 -4.96 -5.22
N ARG A 61 5.48 -6.11 -4.68
CA ARG A 61 4.75 -7.13 -5.47
C ARG A 61 3.39 -6.61 -5.95
N ALA A 62 2.70 -5.81 -5.14
CA ALA A 62 1.47 -5.17 -5.57
C ALA A 62 1.67 -4.26 -6.78
N VAL A 63 2.75 -3.46 -6.79
CA VAL A 63 3.13 -2.63 -7.94
C VAL A 63 3.37 -3.49 -9.18
N GLU A 64 4.12 -4.59 -9.09
CA GLU A 64 4.35 -5.51 -10.23
C GLU A 64 3.05 -6.02 -10.88
N HIS A 65 1.96 -6.13 -10.11
CA HIS A 65 0.65 -6.57 -10.61
C HIS A 65 -0.34 -5.42 -10.87
N ARG A 66 -0.04 -4.19 -10.43
CA ARG A 66 -0.91 -3.00 -10.54
C ARG A 66 -0.10 -1.71 -10.76
N GLU A 67 0.85 -1.73 -11.69
CA GLU A 67 1.76 -0.61 -11.95
C GLU A 67 1.05 0.73 -12.28
N GLY A 68 -0.21 0.68 -12.74
CA GLY A 68 -1.02 1.86 -13.05
C GLY A 68 -1.80 2.46 -11.89
N SER A 69 -1.78 1.88 -10.69
CA SER A 69 -2.58 2.36 -9.56
C SER A 69 -1.86 3.47 -8.79
N ALA A 70 -2.44 4.68 -8.80
CA ALA A 70 -1.93 5.82 -8.03
C ALA A 70 -1.78 5.49 -6.53
N GLU A 71 -2.79 4.84 -5.95
CA GLU A 71 -2.83 4.41 -4.54
C GLU A 71 -1.69 3.45 -4.18
N VAL A 72 -1.45 2.40 -4.98
CA VAL A 72 -0.38 1.43 -4.70
C VAL A 72 1.01 2.09 -4.84
N LEU A 73 1.17 3.01 -5.79
CA LEU A 73 2.40 3.80 -5.94
C LEU A 73 2.60 4.77 -4.75
N GLU A 74 1.51 5.37 -4.26
CA GLU A 74 1.52 6.22 -3.06
C GLU A 74 1.96 5.43 -1.83
N HIS A 75 1.36 4.27 -1.59
CA HIS A 75 1.73 3.38 -0.49
C HIS A 75 3.21 3.00 -0.56
N LEU A 76 3.75 2.72 -1.75
CA LEU A 76 5.18 2.42 -1.89
C LEU A 76 6.06 3.61 -1.52
N GLY A 77 5.67 4.82 -1.93
CA GLY A 77 6.35 6.05 -1.53
C GLY A 77 6.32 6.25 -0.01
N ASP A 78 5.16 6.01 0.62
CA ASP A 78 4.99 6.11 2.07
C ASP A 78 5.86 5.11 2.84
N VAL A 79 5.96 3.88 2.35
CA VAL A 79 6.84 2.86 2.92
C VAL A 79 8.31 3.28 2.83
N TYR A 80 8.77 3.72 1.65
CA TYR A 80 10.15 4.20 1.49
C TYR A 80 10.45 5.38 2.41
N TYR A 81 9.49 6.28 2.59
CA TYR A 81 9.64 7.41 3.50
C TYR A 81 9.87 6.96 4.95
N GLN A 82 9.08 6.00 5.45
CA GLN A 82 9.25 5.46 6.80
C GLN A 82 10.57 4.69 6.98
N LEU A 83 11.08 4.09 5.91
CA LEU A 83 12.39 3.43 5.89
C LEU A 83 13.57 4.41 5.77
N GLY A 84 13.32 5.72 5.63
CA GLY A 84 14.34 6.75 5.48
C GLY A 84 14.88 6.91 4.05
N GLU A 85 14.30 6.20 3.07
CA GLU A 85 14.69 6.21 1.66
C GLU A 85 13.99 7.37 0.92
N GLN A 86 14.35 8.61 1.29
CA GLN A 86 13.63 9.81 0.86
C GLN A 86 13.60 10.03 -0.66
N GLU A 87 14.68 9.71 -1.36
CA GLU A 87 14.76 9.84 -2.82
C GLU A 87 13.75 8.94 -3.52
N LYS A 88 13.66 7.67 -3.09
CA LYS A 88 12.67 6.72 -3.61
C LYS A 88 11.25 7.12 -3.24
N ALA A 89 11.03 7.64 -2.03
CA ALA A 89 9.73 8.16 -1.64
C ALA A 89 9.24 9.25 -2.60
N GLN A 90 10.09 10.24 -2.90
CA GLN A 90 9.79 11.31 -3.85
C GLN A 90 9.51 10.77 -5.26
N GLU A 91 10.33 9.83 -5.73
CA GLU A 91 10.13 9.18 -7.04
C GLU A 91 8.74 8.53 -7.14
N TYR A 92 8.35 7.73 -6.15
CA TYR A 92 7.08 7.01 -6.19
C TYR A 92 5.86 7.89 -5.94
N TRP A 93 5.96 8.92 -5.09
CA TRP A 93 4.89 9.92 -4.96
C TRP A 93 4.71 10.73 -6.25
N GLN A 94 5.79 11.07 -6.95
CA GLN A 94 5.71 11.73 -8.26
C GLN A 94 5.03 10.84 -9.30
N LYS A 95 5.40 9.55 -9.37
CA LYS A 95 4.73 8.57 -10.24
C LYS A 95 3.24 8.41 -9.89
N ALA A 96 2.89 8.39 -8.60
CA ALA A 96 1.50 8.33 -8.15
C ALA A 96 0.71 9.57 -8.60
N TYR A 97 1.29 10.77 -8.43
CA TYR A 97 0.68 12.03 -8.85
C TYR A 97 0.52 12.13 -10.37
N GLU A 98 1.44 11.57 -11.16
CA GLU A 98 1.26 11.48 -12.61
C GLU A 98 0.05 10.62 -13.03
N LYS A 99 -0.37 9.66 -12.18
CA LYS A 99 -1.58 8.86 -12.39
C LYS A 99 -2.85 9.55 -11.89
N ASP A 100 -2.74 10.43 -10.90
CA ASP A 100 -3.84 11.22 -10.35
C ASP A 100 -3.42 12.69 -10.10
N PRO A 101 -3.31 13.52 -11.16
CA PRO A 101 -2.74 14.87 -11.06
C PRO A 101 -3.60 15.88 -10.27
N ASP A 102 -4.86 15.54 -9.99
CA ASP A 102 -5.75 16.40 -9.19
C ASP A 102 -5.67 16.10 -7.69
N ASN A 103 -4.91 15.07 -7.29
CA ASN A 103 -4.73 14.68 -5.90
C ASN A 103 -3.83 15.66 -5.15
N LYS A 104 -4.48 16.54 -4.38
CA LYS A 104 -3.81 17.56 -3.55
C LYS A 104 -2.96 16.95 -2.43
N ALA A 105 -3.31 15.78 -1.92
CA ALA A 105 -2.55 15.12 -0.86
C ALA A 105 -1.20 14.61 -1.40
N LEU A 106 -1.21 13.96 -2.57
CA LEU A 106 0.00 13.56 -3.29
C LEU A 106 0.88 14.76 -3.63
N LYS A 107 0.29 15.82 -4.18
CA LYS A 107 1.02 17.07 -4.46
C LYS A 107 1.72 17.64 -3.23
N ALA A 108 1.11 17.52 -2.05
CA ALA A 108 1.70 18.03 -0.81
C ALA A 108 2.85 17.17 -0.27
N LYS A 109 2.91 15.87 -0.62
CA LYS A 109 4.00 14.95 -0.26
C LYS A 109 5.27 15.18 -1.12
N ILE A 110 5.07 15.62 -2.36
CA ILE A 110 6.16 15.91 -3.29
C ILE A 110 6.82 17.24 -2.90
N LYS A 111 8.12 17.20 -2.62
CA LYS A 111 8.90 18.42 -2.41
C LYS A 111 9.31 19.00 -3.77
N PRO A 112 9.34 20.34 -3.91
CA PRO A 112 10.03 20.96 -5.04
C PRO A 112 11.54 20.73 -4.98
#